data_AF-A0A8X6H752-F1
#
_entry.id   AF-A0A8X6H752-F1
#
_cell.length_a   1.000
_cell.length_b   1.000
_cell.length_c   1.000
_cell.angle_alpha   90.00
_cell.angle_beta   90.00
_cell.angle_gamma   90.00
#
_symmetry.space_group_name_H-M   'P 1'
#
loop_
_entity.id
_entity.type
_entity.pdbx_description
1 polymer ?
#
loop_
_entity_poly.entity_id
_entity_poly.type
_entity_poly.pdbx_seq_one_letter_code
_entity_poly.pdbx_strand_id
1 'polypeptide(L)'
;MNAIKQKRTTIRGAFTKSENNLEALLSSELTDVKFDEIDFTLEQLSVKFKQLKKRDDEVLDLLQQERCSQDVYEKEYLSCEKYEDRFIALKTEVNRIITKPLSNEDESSKNTHFTESVPQLKLPVIELRKFDGNPKE
;
A
#
# COMPACT_ATOMS: atom_id res chain seq x y z
N MET A 1 -11.76 32.79 -1.89
CA MET A 1 -12.12 31.44 -1.38
C MET A 1 -12.93 30.56 -2.36
N ASN A 2 -14.09 31.01 -2.89
CA ASN A 2 -15.00 30.13 -3.67
C ASN A 2 -14.39 29.49 -4.93
N ALA A 3 -13.63 30.24 -5.74
CA ALA A 3 -13.03 29.70 -6.97
C ALA A 3 -11.98 28.60 -6.70
N ILE A 4 -11.23 28.71 -5.60
CA ILE A 4 -10.21 27.73 -5.20
C ILE A 4 -10.91 26.46 -4.68
N LYS A 5 -11.93 26.62 -3.84
CA LYS A 5 -12.77 25.50 -3.38
C LYS A 5 -13.41 24.76 -4.55
N GLN A 6 -13.91 25.48 -5.56
CA GLN A 6 -14.48 24.87 -6.77
C GLN A 6 -13.44 24.04 -7.55
N LYS A 7 -12.26 24.62 -7.84
CA LYS A 7 -11.16 23.91 -8.52
C LYS A 7 -10.73 22.66 -7.75
N ARG A 8 -10.63 22.77 -6.42
CA ARG A 8 -10.32 21.64 -5.53
C ARG A 8 -11.38 20.55 -5.64
N THR A 9 -12.67 20.89 -5.62
CA THR A 9 -13.76 19.92 -5.79
C THR A 9 -13.64 19.15 -7.10
N THR A 10 -13.31 19.84 -8.21
CA THR A 10 -13.07 19.19 -9.50
C THR A 10 -11.90 18.19 -9.42
N ILE A 11 -10.79 18.59 -8.79
CA ILE A 11 -9.61 17.72 -8.64
C ILE A 11 -9.91 16.53 -7.72
N ARG A 12 -10.62 16.73 -6.59
CA ARG A 12 -11.08 15.65 -5.71
C ARG A 12 -11.94 14.64 -6.47
N GLY A 13 -12.87 15.11 -7.32
CA GLY A 13 -13.65 14.24 -8.18
C GLY A 13 -12.82 13.46 -9.20
N ALA A 14 -11.81 14.10 -9.82
CA ALA A 14 -10.90 13.43 -10.74
C ALA A 14 -9.99 12.40 -10.05
N PHE A 15 -9.54 12.71 -8.82
CA PHE A 15 -8.81 11.79 -7.95
C PHE A 15 -9.66 10.56 -7.64
N THR A 16 -10.88 10.73 -7.12
CA THR A 16 -11.78 9.61 -6.77
C THR A 16 -12.12 8.74 -7.97
N LYS A 17 -12.30 9.32 -9.16
CA LYS A 17 -12.49 8.51 -10.38
C LYS A 17 -11.27 7.66 -10.72
N SER A 18 -10.06 8.20 -10.53
CA SER A 18 -8.81 7.48 -10.80
C SER A 18 -8.54 6.40 -9.74
N GLU A 19 -8.85 6.69 -8.48
CA GLU A 19 -8.84 5.76 -7.35
C GLU A 19 -9.75 4.56 -7.63
N ASN A 20 -11.03 4.79 -7.94
CA ASN A 20 -11.98 3.71 -8.26
C ASN A 20 -11.54 2.88 -9.48
N ASN A 21 -10.92 3.52 -10.47
CA ASN A 21 -10.39 2.79 -11.63
C ASN A 21 -9.25 1.86 -11.24
N LEU A 22 -8.34 2.32 -10.38
CA LEU A 22 -7.25 1.50 -9.87
C LEU A 22 -7.78 0.36 -8.99
N GLU A 23 -8.73 0.62 -8.09
CA GLU A 23 -9.39 -0.43 -7.29
C GLU A 23 -10.04 -1.50 -8.18
N ALA A 24 -10.69 -1.09 -9.28
CA ALA A 24 -11.29 -2.03 -10.23
C ALA A 24 -10.23 -2.90 -10.95
N LEU A 25 -9.08 -2.31 -11.32
CA LEU A 25 -7.96 -3.05 -11.89
C LEU A 25 -7.38 -4.05 -10.87
N LEU A 26 -7.20 -3.63 -9.62
CA LEU A 26 -6.71 -4.48 -8.54
C LEU A 26 -7.67 -5.64 -8.18
N SER A 27 -8.97 -5.44 -8.38
CA SER A 27 -10.00 -6.45 -8.14
C SER A 27 -10.17 -7.44 -9.30
N SER A 28 -9.57 -7.15 -10.46
CA SER A 28 -9.64 -7.99 -11.65
C SER A 28 -8.55 -9.06 -11.67
N GLU A 29 -8.68 -10.04 -12.57
CA GLU A 29 -7.66 -11.07 -12.74
C GLU A 29 -6.32 -10.46 -13.18
N LEU A 30 -5.28 -10.69 -12.38
CA LEU A 30 -3.95 -10.11 -12.58
C LEU A 30 -3.20 -10.86 -13.70
N THR A 31 -2.96 -10.16 -14.80
CA THR A 31 -2.15 -10.60 -15.94
C THR A 31 -1.01 -9.62 -16.17
N ASP A 32 0.05 -10.00 -16.89
CA ASP A 32 1.20 -9.13 -17.16
C ASP A 32 0.80 -7.76 -17.75
N VAL A 33 -0.16 -7.74 -18.69
CA VAL A 33 -0.70 -6.51 -19.29
C VAL A 33 -1.39 -5.62 -18.23
N LYS A 34 -2.00 -6.23 -17.22
CA LYS A 34 -2.68 -5.50 -16.14
C LYS A 34 -1.69 -4.87 -15.16
N PHE A 35 -0.50 -5.43 -14.98
CA PHE A 35 0.54 -4.80 -14.15
C PHE A 35 1.00 -3.47 -14.74
N ASP A 36 1.26 -3.42 -16.06
CA ASP A 36 1.59 -2.16 -16.75
C ASP A 36 0.46 -1.12 -16.63
N GLU A 37 -0.80 -1.55 -16.78
CA GLU A 37 -1.98 -0.69 -16.60
C GLU A 37 -2.13 -0.18 -15.16
N ILE A 38 -1.85 -1.03 -14.16
CA ILE A 38 -1.85 -0.69 -12.73
C ILE A 38 -0.78 0.36 -12.43
N ASP A 39 0.45 0.13 -12.89
CA ASP A 39 1.57 1.06 -12.69
C ASP A 39 1.31 2.42 -13.34
N PHE A 40 0.84 2.41 -14.59
CA PHE A 40 0.44 3.62 -15.29
C PHE A 40 -0.67 4.38 -14.55
N THR A 41 -1.70 3.67 -14.08
CA THR A 41 -2.83 4.27 -13.36
C THR A 41 -2.38 4.82 -11.99
N LEU A 42 -1.47 4.14 -11.30
CA LEU A 42 -0.88 4.60 -10.03
C LEU A 42 -0.05 5.88 -10.23
N GLU A 43 0.74 5.97 -11.30
CA GLU A 43 1.51 7.19 -11.59
C GLU A 43 0.58 8.35 -11.94
N GLN A 44 -0.46 8.10 -12.74
CA GLN A 44 -1.49 9.10 -13.00
C GLN A 44 -2.20 9.57 -11.72
N LEU A 45 -2.48 8.66 -10.79
CA LEU A 45 -3.08 9.00 -9.50
C LEU A 45 -2.11 9.84 -8.66
N SER A 46 -0.81 9.49 -8.66
CA SER A 46 0.24 10.23 -7.97
C SER A 46 0.37 11.68 -8.45
N VAL A 47 0.29 11.90 -9.77
CA VAL A 47 0.27 13.26 -10.35
C VAL A 47 -0.96 14.05 -9.88
N LYS A 48 -2.14 13.43 -9.89
CA LYS A 48 -3.38 14.07 -9.41
C LYS A 48 -3.32 14.37 -7.92
N PHE A 49 -2.76 13.47 -7.12
CA PHE A 49 -2.57 13.66 -5.69
C PHE A 49 -1.67 14.87 -5.38
N LYS A 50 -0.55 15.03 -6.10
CA LYS A 50 0.32 16.22 -5.97
C LYS A 50 -0.43 17.52 -6.29
N GLN A 51 -1.27 17.50 -7.34
CA GLN A 51 -2.11 18.65 -7.68
C GLN A 51 -3.17 18.95 -6.63
N LEU A 52 -3.76 17.91 -6.03
CA LEU A 52 -4.72 18.02 -4.94
C LEU A 52 -4.07 18.62 -3.69
N LYS A 53 -2.93 18.09 -3.26
CA LYS A 53 -2.19 18.56 -2.08
C LYS A 53 -1.88 20.06 -2.17
N LYS A 54 -1.39 20.51 -3.34
CA LYS A 54 -1.18 21.95 -3.60
C LYS A 54 -2.45 22.80 -3.43
N ARG A 55 -3.62 22.29 -3.83
CA ARG A 55 -4.89 23.01 -3.66
C ARG A 55 -5.40 22.94 -2.23
N ASP A 56 -5.18 21.84 -1.54
CA ASP A 56 -5.54 21.69 -0.13
C ASP A 56 -4.73 22.69 0.72
N ASP A 57 -3.41 22.78 0.50
CA ASP A 57 -2.54 23.77 1.14
C ASP A 57 -3.03 25.21 0.90
N GLU A 58 -3.35 25.56 -0.35
CA GLU A 58 -3.91 26.88 -0.70
C GLU A 58 -5.24 27.18 0.02
N VAL A 59 -6.07 26.17 0.31
CA VAL A 59 -7.32 26.36 1.06
C VAL A 59 -7.03 26.53 2.56
N LEU A 60 -6.12 25.73 3.11
CA LEU A 60 -5.74 25.80 4.53
C LEU A 60 -5.07 27.15 4.84
N ASP A 61 -4.17 27.62 3.98
CA ASP A 61 -3.53 28.94 4.11
C ASP A 61 -4.56 30.07 4.13
N LEU A 62 -5.56 30.01 3.24
CA LEU A 62 -6.65 31.00 3.20
C LEU A 62 -7.52 30.95 4.46
N LEU A 63 -7.83 29.77 4.98
CA LEU A 63 -8.59 29.63 6.23
C LEU A 63 -7.84 30.24 7.41
N GLN A 64 -6.51 30.07 7.45
CA GLN A 64 -5.65 30.68 8.47
C GLN A 64 -5.60 32.20 8.32
N GLN A 65 -5.49 32.73 7.09
CA GLN A 65 -5.52 34.16 6.82
C GLN A 65 -6.86 34.81 7.18
N GLU A 66 -7.97 34.13 6.90
CA GLU A 66 -9.33 34.57 7.23
C GLU A 66 -9.65 34.44 8.74
N ARG A 67 -8.70 33.93 9.56
CA ARG A 67 -8.87 33.72 11.01
C ARG A 67 -10.14 32.93 11.35
N CYS A 68 -10.41 31.89 10.56
CA CYS A 68 -11.52 30.99 10.81
C CYS A 68 -11.42 30.33 12.19
N SER A 69 -12.56 29.86 12.71
CA SER A 69 -12.56 29.12 13.97
C SER A 69 -11.74 27.83 13.86
N GLN A 70 -11.15 27.42 14.98
CA GLN A 70 -10.36 26.19 15.06
C GLN A 70 -11.13 24.97 14.55
N ASP A 71 -12.40 24.84 14.91
CA ASP A 71 -13.28 23.74 14.47
C ASP A 71 -13.43 23.69 12.93
N VAL A 72 -13.53 24.83 12.26
CA VAL A 72 -13.65 24.89 10.80
C VAL A 72 -12.33 24.50 10.14
N TYR A 73 -11.20 24.98 10.68
CA TYR A 73 -9.88 24.62 10.18
C TYR A 73 -9.60 23.13 10.35
N GLU A 74 -9.85 22.57 11.53
CA GLU A 74 -9.62 21.16 11.84
C GLU A 74 -10.46 20.23 10.96
N LYS A 75 -11.75 20.54 10.76
CA LYS A 75 -12.61 19.78 9.84
C LYS A 75 -12.07 19.77 8.41
N GLU A 76 -11.55 20.91 7.95
CA GLU A 76 -10.96 20.98 6.62
C GLU A 76 -9.65 20.20 6.54
N TYR A 77 -8.79 20.33 7.56
CA TYR A 77 -7.53 19.58 7.65
C TYR A 77 -7.76 18.06 7.61
N LEU A 78 -8.67 17.54 8.45
CA LEU A 78 -9.05 16.14 8.47
C LEU A 78 -9.66 15.68 7.13
N SER A 79 -10.39 16.58 6.44
CA SER A 79 -10.89 16.29 5.10
C SER A 79 -9.77 16.13 4.08
N CYS A 80 -8.62 16.80 4.26
CA CYS A 80 -7.46 16.68 3.39
C CYS A 80 -6.69 15.39 3.70
N GLU A 81 -6.43 15.10 4.99
CA GLU A 81 -5.78 13.85 5.42
C GLU A 81 -6.48 12.61 4.89
N LYS A 82 -7.82 12.59 4.85
CA LYS A 82 -8.58 11.47 4.28
C LYS A 82 -8.18 11.12 2.83
N TYR A 83 -7.74 12.07 2.02
CA TYR A 83 -7.27 11.78 0.66
C TYR A 83 -5.84 11.27 0.64
N GLU A 84 -5.00 11.72 1.58
CA GLU A 84 -3.64 11.22 1.78
C GLU A 84 -3.65 9.76 2.25
N ASP A 85 -4.45 9.44 3.26
CA ASP A 85 -4.61 8.07 3.76
C ASP A 85 -5.02 7.10 2.67
N ARG A 86 -6.01 7.49 1.85
CA ARG A 86 -6.50 6.66 0.74
C ARG A 86 -5.44 6.45 -0.33
N PHE A 87 -4.70 7.50 -0.68
CA PHE A 87 -3.59 7.38 -1.62
C PHE A 87 -2.49 6.45 -1.10
N ILE A 88 -2.12 6.58 0.18
CA ILE A 88 -1.09 5.74 0.82
C ILE A 88 -1.54 4.29 0.88
N ALA A 89 -2.79 4.03 1.29
CA ALA A 89 -3.36 2.69 1.35
C ALA A 89 -3.29 2.00 -0.01
N LEU A 90 -3.76 2.69 -1.06
CA LEU A 90 -3.81 2.14 -2.41
C LEU A 90 -2.40 1.91 -2.98
N LYS A 91 -1.47 2.86 -2.77
CA LYS A 91 -0.07 2.69 -3.17
C LYS A 91 0.59 1.50 -2.46
N THR A 92 0.30 1.32 -1.18
CA THR A 92 0.82 0.19 -0.39
C THR A 92 0.26 -1.14 -0.91
N GLU A 93 -1.02 -1.16 -1.29
CA GLU A 93 -1.64 -2.34 -1.87
C GLU A 93 -1.05 -2.71 -3.23
N VAL A 94 -0.86 -1.75 -4.14
CA VAL A 94 -0.20 -1.98 -5.43
C VAL A 94 1.20 -2.56 -5.22
N ASN A 95 2.00 -1.94 -4.34
CA ASN A 95 3.35 -2.43 -4.03
C ASN A 95 3.33 -3.85 -3.45
N ARG A 96 2.34 -4.19 -2.61
CA ARG A 96 2.17 -5.54 -2.08
C ARG A 96 1.91 -6.54 -3.20
N ILE A 97 1.09 -6.20 -4.18
CA ILE A 97 0.74 -7.09 -5.29
C ILE A 97 1.94 -7.29 -6.23
N ILE A 98 2.68 -6.23 -6.55
CA ILE A 98 3.87 -6.30 -7.41
C ILE A 98 5.04 -7.02 -6.73
N THR A 99 5.24 -6.77 -5.43
CA THR A 99 6.39 -7.30 -4.69
C THR A 99 6.14 -8.71 -4.15
N LYS A 100 4.90 -9.19 -4.11
CA LYS A 100 4.61 -10.57 -3.70
C LYS A 100 5.16 -11.49 -4.79
N PRO A 101 6.25 -12.24 -4.56
CA PRO A 101 6.67 -13.22 -5.54
C PRO A 101 5.52 -14.23 -5.69
N LEU A 102 5.31 -14.74 -6.91
CA LEU A 102 4.59 -15.99 -7.14
C LEU A 102 5.32 -17.12 -6.41
N SER A 103 5.24 -17.15 -5.08
CA SER A 103 5.25 -18.40 -4.37
C SER A 103 3.88 -18.98 -4.63
N ASN A 104 3.81 -19.80 -5.67
CA ASN A 104 2.76 -20.78 -5.84
C ASN A 104 2.59 -21.50 -4.50
N GLU A 105 1.46 -21.28 -3.85
CA GLU A 105 0.73 -22.30 -3.11
C GLU A 105 -0.64 -21.71 -2.80
N ASP A 106 -1.64 -22.31 -3.44
CA ASP A 106 -3.02 -22.28 -3.01
C ASP A 106 -3.11 -22.44 -1.49
N GLU A 107 -3.47 -21.37 -0.78
CA GLU A 107 -4.10 -21.51 0.54
C GLU A 107 -5.30 -20.57 0.57
N SER A 108 -6.31 -21.04 -0.15
CA SER A 108 -7.70 -20.84 0.21
C SER A 108 -7.87 -21.09 1.71
N SER A 109 -8.28 -20.04 2.43
CA SER A 109 -9.30 -20.14 3.46
C SER A 109 -9.17 -21.36 4.38
N LYS A 110 -8.34 -21.27 5.43
CA LYS A 110 -8.48 -22.10 6.63
C LYS A 110 -7.81 -21.48 7.84
N ASN A 111 -8.61 -20.73 8.59
CA ASN A 111 -8.52 -20.70 10.05
C ASN A 111 -8.63 -22.14 10.56
N THR A 112 -7.53 -22.85 10.78
CA THR A 112 -7.47 -23.98 11.71
C THR A 112 -6.04 -24.19 12.18
N HIS A 113 -5.82 -23.88 13.46
CA HIS A 113 -4.96 -24.60 14.40
C HIS A 113 -3.56 -25.02 13.94
N PHE A 114 -2.55 -24.40 14.55
CA PHE A 114 -1.22 -24.97 14.70
C PHE A 114 -1.33 -26.41 15.22
N THR A 115 -0.95 -27.38 14.39
CA THR A 115 -0.30 -28.63 14.82
C THR A 115 0.79 -28.98 13.84
N GLU A 116 1.98 -29.11 14.40
CA GLU A 116 3.25 -29.46 13.79
C GLU A 116 3.16 -30.65 12.81
N SER A 117 3.66 -30.47 11.59
CA SER A 117 4.36 -31.56 10.91
C SER A 117 5.51 -30.98 10.11
N VAL A 118 6.65 -30.84 10.78
CA VAL A 118 7.93 -30.55 10.11
C VAL A 118 8.28 -31.80 9.27
N PRO A 119 8.57 -31.69 7.97
CA PRO A 119 9.07 -32.82 7.22
C PRO A 119 10.39 -33.28 7.87
N GLN A 120 10.47 -34.53 8.32
CA GLN A 120 11.69 -35.11 8.88
C GLN A 120 12.77 -35.16 7.79
N LEU A 121 13.57 -34.10 7.72
CA LEU A 121 14.81 -34.08 6.95
C LEU A 121 15.74 -35.13 7.58
N LYS A 122 15.88 -36.28 6.92
CA LYS A 122 16.83 -37.32 7.33
C LYS A 122 18.23 -36.81 7.11
N LEU A 123 18.91 -36.44 8.21
CA LEU A 123 20.31 -36.08 8.18
C LEU A 123 21.15 -37.33 7.83
N PRO A 124 22.18 -37.19 6.98
CA PRO A 124 23.12 -38.28 6.73
C PRO A 124 23.86 -38.63 8.02
N VAL A 125 23.98 -39.92 8.31
CA VAL A 125 24.69 -40.43 9.49
C VAL A 125 26.18 -40.23 9.27
N ILE A 126 26.80 -39.34 10.04
CA ILE A 126 28.24 -39.15 10.05
C ILE A 126 28.83 -40.14 11.06
N GLU A 127 29.60 -41.11 10.60
CA GLU A 127 30.37 -41.99 11.48
C GLU A 127 31.61 -41.24 11.98
N LEU A 128 31.52 -40.69 13.19
CA LEU A 128 32.68 -40.10 13.86
C LEU A 128 33.60 -41.23 14.35
N ARG A 129 34.82 -41.29 13.81
CA ARG A 129 35.87 -42.17 14.30
C ARG A 129 36.18 -41.79 15.75
N LYS A 130 35.99 -42.73 16.68
CA LYS A 130 36.24 -42.48 18.11
C LYS A 130 37.74 -42.26 18.33
N PHE A 131 38.07 -41.15 18.96
CA PHE A 131 39.39 -40.85 19.49
C PHE A 131 39.65 -41.80 20.66
N ASP A 132 40.66 -42.66 20.55
CA ASP A 132 40.97 -43.70 21.55
C ASP A 132 41.85 -43.17 22.71
N GLY A 133 42.24 -41.89 22.66
CA GLY A 133 42.78 -41.18 23.81
C GLY A 133 44.07 -41.76 24.37
N ASN A 134 44.84 -42.51 23.59
CA ASN A 134 46.17 -42.97 23.97
C ASN A 134 47.22 -41.87 23.70
N PRO A 135 47.81 -41.25 24.73
CA PRO A 135 48.93 -40.34 24.54
C PRO A 135 50.21 -41.13 24.81
N LYS A 136 50.76 -41.82 23.80
CA LYS A 136 52.14 -42.31 23.86
C LYS A 136 52.84 -42.27 22.49
N GLU A 137 53.89 -41.45 22.50
CA GLU A 137 55.06 -41.28 21.62
C GLU A 137 54.87 -40.64 20.24
#